data_AF-A0A2W6EBC1-F1
#
_entry.id   AF-A0A2W6EBC1-F1
#
_cell.length_a   1.000
_cell.length_b   1.000
_cell.length_c   1.000
_cell.angle_alpha   90.00
_cell.angle_beta   90.00
_cell.angle_gamma   90.00
#
_symmetry.space_group_name_H-M   'P 1'
#
loop_
_entity.id
_entity.type
_entity.pdbx_description
1 polymer ?
#
loop_
_entity_poly.entity_id
_entity_poly.type
_entity_poly.pdbx_seq_one_letter_code
_entity_poly.pdbx_strand_id
1 'polypeptide(L)'
;DMIINTPYGNPGPRVDGYEIRTAAVSRSIPCITTMQGAAAAVQGIEALIRGDITVRPLQSLHAALRAAPAPATPHSAGSAGLSGAQ
;
A
#
# COMPACT_ATOMS: atom_id res chain seq x y z
N ASP A 1 13.20 -12.86 -12.98
CA ASP A 1 12.94 -11.41 -13.08
C ASP A 1 12.90 -10.66 -11.75
N MET A 2 13.94 -10.76 -10.89
CA MET A 2 14.07 -9.94 -9.68
C MET A 2 15.48 -10.04 -9.10
N ILE A 3 15.96 -8.99 -8.43
CA ILE A 3 17.25 -8.93 -7.73
C ILE A 3 17.01 -8.71 -6.23
N ILE A 4 17.76 -9.42 -5.38
CA ILE A 4 17.89 -9.15 -3.95
C ILE A 4 19.32 -8.67 -3.67
N ASN A 5 19.44 -7.38 -3.37
CA ASN A 5 20.70 -6.70 -3.06
C ASN A 5 20.67 -6.25 -1.60
N THR A 6 20.95 -7.16 -0.65
CA THR A 6 20.96 -6.86 0.78
C THR A 6 22.37 -6.46 1.22
N PRO A 7 22.75 -5.16 1.21
CA PRO A 7 24.07 -4.77 1.71
C PRO A 7 24.15 -5.08 3.21
N TYR A 8 25.14 -5.86 3.62
CA TYR A 8 25.44 -6.20 5.01
C TYR A 8 26.91 -5.88 5.32
N GLY A 9 27.19 -5.27 6.48
CA GLY A 9 28.55 -4.90 6.92
C GLY A 9 28.89 -3.40 6.87
N ASN A 10 29.96 -3.01 7.60
CA ASN A 10 30.51 -1.65 7.83
C ASN A 10 30.60 -0.79 6.54
N PRO A 11 30.62 0.57 6.59
CA PRO A 11 30.43 1.45 5.43
C PRO A 11 31.70 1.59 4.56
N GLY A 12 32.36 0.48 4.25
CA GLY A 12 33.35 0.40 3.17
C GLY A 12 32.68 0.64 1.81
N PRO A 13 33.47 1.00 0.77
CA PRO A 13 32.93 1.58 -0.45
C PRO A 13 31.96 0.58 -1.09
N ARG A 14 30.76 1.08 -1.34
CA ARG A 14 29.62 0.38 -1.94
C ARG A 14 29.86 0.16 -3.44
N VAL A 15 30.96 -0.50 -3.80
CA VAL A 15 31.60 -0.35 -5.13
C VAL A 15 30.70 -0.80 -6.28
N ASP A 16 29.82 -1.79 -6.09
CA ASP A 16 28.94 -2.28 -7.15
C ASP A 16 27.45 -2.03 -6.89
N GLY A 17 27.05 -1.70 -5.65
CA GLY A 17 25.65 -1.59 -5.31
C GLY A 17 24.93 -0.49 -6.11
N TYR A 18 25.63 0.61 -6.44
CA TYR A 18 25.06 1.66 -7.28
C TYR A 18 24.82 1.16 -8.71
N GLU A 19 25.79 0.44 -9.26
CA GLU A 19 25.81 -0.13 -10.59
C GLU A 19 24.73 -1.20 -10.72
N ILE A 20 24.60 -2.09 -9.73
CA ILE A 20 23.56 -3.13 -9.67
C ILE A 20 22.17 -2.49 -9.68
N ARG A 21 21.93 -1.50 -8.81
CA ARG A 21 20.61 -0.82 -8.74
C ARG A 21 20.31 -0.04 -10.01
N THR A 22 21.31 0.65 -10.57
CA THR A 22 21.19 1.39 -11.83
C THR A 22 20.87 0.46 -13.00
N ALA A 23 21.55 -0.69 -13.08
CA ALA A 23 21.29 -1.70 -14.09
C ALA A 23 19.92 -2.37 -13.92
N ALA A 24 19.45 -2.56 -12.69
CA ALA A 24 18.13 -3.10 -12.41
C ALA A 24 17.02 -2.15 -12.90
N VAL A 25 17.14 -0.85 -12.59
CA VAL A 25 16.18 0.17 -13.03
C VAL A 25 16.17 0.30 -14.56
N SER A 26 17.34 0.33 -15.21
CA SER A 26 17.43 0.47 -16.67
C SER A 26 16.82 -0.72 -17.42
N ARG A 27 16.75 -1.89 -16.79
CA ARG A 27 16.14 -3.10 -17.32
C ARG A 27 14.71 -3.33 -16.81
N SER A 28 14.17 -2.41 -16.01
CA SER A 28 12.86 -2.57 -15.33
C SER A 28 12.75 -3.87 -14.52
N ILE A 29 13.86 -4.32 -13.95
CA ILE A 29 13.91 -5.50 -13.07
C ILE A 29 13.74 -5.03 -11.62
N PRO A 30 12.78 -5.56 -10.86
CA PRO A 30 12.61 -5.24 -9.45
C PRO A 30 13.90 -5.51 -8.66
N CYS A 31 14.32 -4.55 -7.82
CA CYS A 31 15.50 -4.66 -6.97
C CYS A 31 15.14 -4.41 -5.51
N ILE A 32 15.22 -5.45 -4.68
CA ILE A 32 14.90 -5.40 -3.26
C ILE A 32 16.19 -5.22 -2.46
N THR A 33 16.24 -4.24 -1.56
CA THR A 33 17.48 -3.87 -0.85
C THR A 33 17.53 -4.27 0.61
N THR A 34 16.45 -4.84 1.15
CA THR A 34 16.32 -5.17 2.57
C THR A 34 15.75 -6.56 2.74
N MET A 35 16.10 -7.20 3.86
CA MET A 35 15.52 -8.51 4.22
C MET A 35 14.01 -8.41 4.43
N GLN A 36 13.55 -7.30 5.01
CA GLN A 36 12.13 -7.02 5.22
C GLN A 36 11.39 -6.89 3.88
N GLY A 37 11.99 -6.20 2.90
CA GLY A 37 11.42 -6.10 1.55
C GLY A 37 11.36 -7.45 0.85
N ALA A 38 12.36 -8.32 1.07
CA ALA A 38 12.38 -9.67 0.51
C ALA A 38 11.26 -10.52 1.10
N ALA A 39 11.09 -10.49 2.43
CA ALA A 39 10.00 -11.18 3.11
C ALA A 39 8.62 -10.69 2.63
N ALA A 40 8.44 -9.37 2.46
CA ALA A 40 7.19 -8.81 1.93
C ALA A 40 6.91 -9.26 0.50
N ALA A 41 7.92 -9.34 -0.36
CA ALA A 41 7.77 -9.84 -1.73
C ALA A 41 7.34 -11.31 -1.75
N VAL A 42 7.92 -12.16 -0.89
CA VAL A 42 7.50 -13.56 -0.75
C VAL A 42 6.03 -13.65 -0.32
N GLN A 43 5.64 -12.91 0.72
CA GLN A 43 4.25 -12.90 1.19
C GLN A 43 3.27 -12.41 0.10
N GLY A 44 3.66 -11.40 -0.67
CA GLY A 44 2.86 -10.90 -1.79
C GLY A 44 2.71 -11.96 -2.90
N ILE A 45 3.80 -12.64 -3.28
CA ILE A 45 3.78 -13.72 -4.27
C ILE A 45 2.89 -14.87 -3.79
N GLU A 46 3.01 -15.28 -2.52
CA GLU A 46 2.17 -16.33 -1.95
C GLU A 46 0.69 -15.96 -1.95
N ALA A 47 0.35 -14.71 -1.59
CA ALA A 47 -1.02 -14.21 -1.62
C ALA A 47 -1.59 -14.15 -3.06
N LEU A 48 -0.76 -13.79 -4.04
CA LEU A 48 -1.13 -13.84 -5.46
C LEU A 48 -1.38 -15.27 -5.92
N ILE A 49 -0.52 -16.22 -5.54
CA ILE A 49 -0.68 -17.64 -5.88
C ILE A 49 -1.97 -18.23 -5.26
N ARG A 50 -2.30 -17.86 -4.03
CA ARG A 50 -3.56 -18.28 -3.38
C ARG A 50 -4.81 -17.66 -4.02
N GLY A 51 -4.68 -16.55 -4.75
CA GLY A 51 -5.80 -15.85 -5.37
C GLY A 51 -6.59 -14.95 -4.41
N ASP A 52 -6.05 -14.65 -3.24
CA ASP A 52 -6.72 -13.83 -2.20
C ASP A 52 -6.82 -12.34 -2.61
N ILE A 53 -5.96 -11.91 -3.54
CA ILE A 53 -5.85 -10.52 -3.97
C ILE A 53 -6.71 -10.29 -5.21
N THR A 54 -7.72 -9.42 -5.08
CA THR A 54 -8.50 -8.93 -6.21
C THR A 54 -8.17 -7.46 -6.48
N VAL A 55 -8.19 -7.07 -7.76
CA VAL A 55 -7.97 -5.69 -8.18
C VAL A 55 -9.22 -5.16 -8.87
N ARG A 56 -9.50 -3.88 -8.70
CA ARG A 56 -10.54 -3.17 -9.46
C ARG A 56 -9.97 -1.91 -10.10
N PRO A 57 -10.39 -1.54 -11.32
CA PRO A 57 -10.00 -0.26 -11.91
C PRO A 57 -10.40 0.91 -11.01
N LEU A 58 -9.51 1.89 -10.87
CA LEU A 58 -9.75 3.06 -10.03
C LEU A 58 -11.00 3.83 -10.48
N GLN A 59 -11.25 3.88 -11.79
CA GLN A 59 -12.42 4.51 -12.39
C GLN A 59 -13.73 3.81 -11.95
N SER A 60 -13.72 2.48 -11.83
CA SER A 60 -14.85 1.70 -11.32
C SER A 60 -15.11 2.01 -9.85
N LEU A 61 -14.06 2.15 -9.05
CA LEU A 61 -14.18 2.56 -7.65
C LEU A 61 -14.79 3.96 -7.53
N HIS A 62 -14.30 4.94 -8.29
CA HIS A 62 -14.83 6.30 -8.29
C HIS A 62 -16.30 6.35 -8.73
N ALA A 63 -16.69 5.58 -9.75
CA ALA A 63 -18.07 5.50 -10.18
C ALA A 63 -18.98 4.95 -9.07
N ALA A 64 -18.55 3.89 -8.38
CA ALA A 64 -19.31 3.30 -7.27
C ALA A 64 -19.48 4.27 -6.09
N LEU A 65 -18.43 5.02 -5.73
CA LEU A 65 -18.50 6.01 -4.66
C LEU A 65 -19.45 7.17 -4.97
N ARG A 66 -19.52 7.61 -6.24
CA ARG A 66 -20.47 8.66 -6.66
C ARG A 66 -21.91 8.17 -6.74
N ALA A 67 -22.11 6.90 -7.03
CA ALA A 67 -23.44 6.28 -7.09
C ALA A 67 -23.96 5.87 -5.70
N ALA A 68 -23.09 5.82 -4.69
CA ALA A 68 -23.51 5.54 -3.32
C ALA A 68 -24.39 6.70 -2.81
N PRO A 69 -25.57 6.40 -2.23
CA PRO A 69 -26.39 7.43 -1.61
C PRO A 69 -25.59 8.10 -0.47
N ALA A 70 -25.85 9.39 -0.26
CA ALA A 70 -25.18 10.14 0.81
C ALA A 70 -25.30 9.37 2.14
N PRO A 71 -24.21 9.22 2.91
CA PRO A 71 -24.28 8.55 4.20
C PRO A 71 -25.34 9.26 5.03
N ALA A 72 -26.30 8.48 5.56
CA ALA A 72 -27.33 9.01 6.45
C ALA A 72 -26.62 9.73 7.60
N THR A 73 -26.83 11.04 7.70
CA THR A 73 -26.26 11.87 8.77
C THR A 73 -26.77 11.36 10.11
N PRO A 74 -25.92 10.78 10.99
CA PRO A 74 -26.34 10.52 12.35
C PRO A 74 -26.04 11.78 13.16
N HIS A 75 -26.91 12.78 13.08
CA HIS A 75 -27.04 13.78 14.14
C HIS A 75 -28.41 14.47 14.14
N SER A 76 -29.36 13.87 14.86
CA SER A 76 -30.43 14.63 15.52
C SER A 76 -30.46 14.19 16.98
N ALA A 77 -29.53 14.72 17.77
CA ALA A 77 -29.60 14.65 19.22
C ALA A 77 -29.89 16.05 19.76
N GLY A 78 -31.08 16.25 20.34
CA GLY A 78 -31.32 17.30 21.32
C GLY A 78 -32.32 18.39 20.93
N SER A 79 -33.61 18.07 20.89
CA SER A 79 -34.64 19.02 21.33
C SER A 79 -35.17 18.56 22.69
N ALA A 80 -34.36 18.71 23.73
CA ALA A 80 -34.83 18.63 25.10
C ALA A 80 -35.38 20.02 25.47
N GLY A 81 -36.71 20.12 25.55
CA GLY A 81 -37.38 21.30 26.03
C GLY A 81 -36.96 21.63 27.46
N LEU A 82 -36.68 22.90 27.71
CA LEU A 82 -36.79 23.49 29.04
C LEU A 82 -37.96 24.47 29.00
N SER A 83 -39.14 23.93 29.32
CA SER A 83 -40.33 24.70 29.69
C SER A 83 -40.46 24.65 31.20
N GLY A 84 -40.40 25.82 31.84
CA GLY A 84 -41.08 26.13 33.09
C GLY A 84 -40.32 25.78 34.37
N ALA A 85 -39.85 26.80 35.08
CA ALA A 85 -40.48 27.26 36.32
C ALA A 85 -39.60 28.35 36.97
N GLN A 86 -40.20 29.54 37.08
CA GLN A 86 -40.03 30.56 38.12
C GLN A 86 -38.66 31.25 38.27
#